data_AF-A0A6B0HAQ0-F1
#
_entry.id   AF-A0A6B0HAQ0-F1
#
_cell.length_a   1.000
_cell.length_b   1.000
_cell.length_c   1.000
_cell.angle_alpha   90.00
_cell.angle_beta   90.00
_cell.angle_gamma   90.00
#
_symmetry.space_group_name_H-M   'P 1'
#
loop_
_entity.id
_entity.type
_entity.pdbx_description
1 polymer ?
#
loop_
_entity_poly.entity_id
_entity_poly.type
_entity_poly.pdbx_seq_one_letter_code
_entity_poly.pdbx_strand_id
1 'polypeptide(L)'
;MSDTDRLAAAFVESSRNTMLSWLLVAVLVVVILGGGYLERYESVLFGIVAIAVIAAPAIAFRDPTVMPPWYFVGLICLPVLWEAFAPQPLVTAVVPSLALATLGLLLAVELHRFTQLRLVPWFAVVLTTLFAMAMGGLLNVLRWSADVLVGTTFLLDGRSQDAINAAVMIELGYVTVAGVVAGAIFYYYFTRVAPEPDSRMTVPARSTGEASATRSVEEGGDEPVDETVLSDRLGISVRRQTQLVRIMQLALVGLLVYGLWTLQLPVVTNAVLALLITFIPAVLERDYHIAVEPGLALWVTTAVFLHAIGTAGLYDAIGPYDHLTHTLSATVVAAAGYATLRGIHLHGESIHLPRWAMFAFTVVFVLAMGVVWELLEFAVDQGALLLGMEPILAQHGIDDTIVDMIFNTLGAIIVAAWGTVYLTEVSETFADLLEERFGGPDDSGPNG
;
A
#
# COMPACT_ATOMS: atom_id res chain seq x y z
N MET A 1 -11.05 -26.70 -14.39
CA MET A 1 -9.83 -25.88 -14.54
C MET A 1 -10.25 -24.60 -15.21
N SER A 2 -10.06 -23.48 -14.53
CA SER A 2 -10.34 -22.14 -15.07
C SER A 2 -9.31 -21.78 -16.16
N ASP A 3 -9.64 -20.93 -17.12
CA ASP A 3 -8.69 -20.51 -18.17
C ASP A 3 -7.45 -19.79 -17.61
N THR A 4 -7.57 -19.23 -16.41
CA THR A 4 -6.48 -18.74 -15.56
C THR A 4 -5.48 -19.83 -15.14
N ASP A 5 -5.95 -21.05 -14.84
CA ASP A 5 -5.09 -22.19 -14.45
C ASP A 5 -4.23 -22.68 -15.62
N ARG A 6 -4.73 -22.54 -16.86
CA ARG A 6 -4.02 -22.95 -18.09
C ARG A 6 -2.95 -21.95 -18.51
N LEU A 7 -3.20 -20.65 -18.34
CA LEU A 7 -2.18 -19.61 -18.56
C LEU A 7 -1.08 -19.68 -17.50
N ALA A 8 -1.43 -19.91 -16.23
CA ALA A 8 -0.45 -20.17 -15.18
C ALA A 8 0.42 -21.41 -15.50
N ALA A 9 -0.15 -22.47 -16.09
CA ALA A 9 0.61 -23.65 -16.53
C ALA A 9 1.58 -23.38 -17.71
N ALA A 10 1.29 -22.41 -18.58
CA ALA A 10 2.18 -22.05 -19.69
C ALA A 10 3.45 -21.27 -19.24
N PHE A 11 3.43 -20.67 -18.06
CA PHE A 11 4.54 -19.84 -17.54
C PHE A 11 5.57 -20.59 -16.69
N VAL A 12 5.37 -21.88 -16.36
CA VAL A 12 6.03 -22.49 -15.18
C VAL A 12 6.97 -23.67 -15.43
N GLU A 13 6.95 -24.37 -16.57
CA GLU A 13 7.67 -25.66 -16.63
C GLU A 13 8.68 -25.82 -17.78
N SER A 14 9.29 -24.73 -18.28
CA SER A 14 10.42 -24.90 -19.20
C SER A 14 11.75 -24.76 -18.46
N SER A 15 12.61 -25.78 -18.52
CA SER A 15 13.99 -25.72 -18.02
C SER A 15 14.76 -24.51 -18.58
N ARG A 16 14.34 -24.01 -19.75
CA ARG A 16 14.87 -22.80 -20.39
C ARG A 16 14.55 -21.54 -19.59
N ASN A 17 13.34 -21.39 -19.05
CA ASN A 17 12.97 -20.25 -18.22
C ASN A 17 13.83 -20.21 -16.95
N THR A 18 13.87 -21.32 -16.21
CA THR A 18 14.67 -21.46 -15.00
C THR A 18 16.15 -21.13 -15.27
N MET A 19 16.73 -21.70 -16.33
CA MET A 19 18.12 -21.44 -16.69
C MET A 19 18.38 -19.96 -17.00
N LEU A 20 17.53 -19.32 -17.81
CA LEU A 20 17.70 -17.91 -18.19
C LEU A 20 17.49 -16.98 -16.99
N SER A 21 16.49 -17.22 -16.14
CA SER A 21 16.24 -16.43 -14.94
C SER A 21 17.42 -16.52 -13.96
N TRP A 22 17.97 -17.71 -13.71
CA TRP A 22 19.16 -17.86 -12.86
C TRP A 22 20.41 -17.25 -13.47
N LEU A 23 20.57 -17.28 -14.79
CA LEU A 23 21.67 -16.61 -15.47
C LEU A 23 21.60 -15.08 -15.26
N LEU A 24 20.41 -14.50 -15.33
CA LEU A 24 20.20 -13.08 -15.05
C LEU A 24 20.41 -12.75 -13.56
N VAL A 25 20.00 -13.62 -12.64
CA VAL A 25 20.35 -13.49 -11.21
C VAL A 25 21.87 -13.52 -11.02
N ALA A 26 22.60 -14.40 -11.73
CA ALA A 26 24.05 -14.43 -11.69
C ALA A 26 24.68 -13.11 -12.20
N VAL A 27 24.09 -12.47 -13.22
CA VAL A 27 24.50 -11.13 -13.65
C VAL A 27 24.35 -10.10 -12.53
N LEU A 28 23.23 -10.11 -11.80
CA LEU A 28 23.04 -9.24 -10.63
C LEU A 28 24.07 -9.51 -9.52
N VAL A 29 24.41 -10.79 -9.27
CA VAL A 29 25.47 -11.14 -8.30
C VAL A 29 26.83 -10.59 -8.74
N VAL A 30 27.18 -10.70 -10.03
CA VAL A 30 28.42 -10.12 -10.57
C VAL A 30 28.43 -8.60 -10.40
N VAL A 31 27.30 -7.94 -10.62
CA VAL A 31 27.15 -6.49 -10.41
C VAL A 31 27.33 -6.13 -8.94
N ILE A 32 26.77 -6.90 -8.01
CA ILE A 32 26.95 -6.68 -6.56
C ILE A 32 28.43 -6.80 -6.18
N LEU A 33 29.10 -7.88 -6.61
CA LEU A 33 30.51 -8.11 -6.28
C LEU A 33 31.43 -7.06 -6.93
N GLY A 34 31.19 -6.77 -8.22
CA GLY A 34 31.94 -5.77 -8.97
C GLY A 34 31.68 -4.35 -8.47
N GLY A 35 30.43 -4.03 -8.13
CA GLY A 35 30.02 -2.73 -7.59
C GLY A 35 30.60 -2.48 -6.21
N GLY A 36 30.69 -3.50 -5.35
CA GLY A 36 31.38 -3.39 -4.06
C GLY A 36 32.88 -3.09 -4.21
N TYR A 37 33.53 -3.63 -5.25
CA TYR A 37 34.94 -3.36 -5.56
C TYR A 37 35.16 -2.01 -6.24
N LEU A 38 34.24 -1.59 -7.10
CA LEU A 38 34.30 -0.34 -7.87
C LEU A 38 33.62 0.83 -7.14
N GLU A 39 33.23 0.65 -5.88
CA GLU A 39 32.53 1.64 -5.05
C GLU A 39 31.21 2.14 -5.68
N ARG A 40 30.59 1.33 -6.55
CA ARG A 40 29.27 1.58 -7.15
C ARG A 40 28.17 1.02 -6.25
N TYR A 41 28.05 1.58 -5.06
CA TYR A 41 27.18 1.03 -4.04
C TYR A 41 25.68 1.09 -4.40
N GLU A 42 25.28 1.92 -5.38
CA GLU A 42 23.88 2.08 -5.76
C GLU A 42 23.39 0.84 -6.52
N SER A 43 24.18 0.40 -7.50
CA SER A 43 23.92 -0.84 -8.23
C SER A 43 24.00 -2.06 -7.30
N VAL A 44 24.80 -2.00 -6.22
CA VAL A 44 24.86 -3.04 -5.16
C VAL A 44 23.53 -3.10 -4.40
N LEU A 45 23.06 -1.96 -3.87
CA LEU A 45 21.81 -1.89 -3.11
C LEU A 45 20.63 -2.35 -3.96
N PHE A 46 20.50 -1.84 -5.17
CA PHE A 46 19.45 -2.25 -6.12
C PHE A 46 19.53 -3.75 -6.42
N GLY A 47 20.74 -4.28 -6.70
CA GLY A 47 20.94 -5.69 -6.98
C GLY A 47 20.50 -6.60 -5.82
N ILE A 48 20.81 -6.22 -4.57
CA ILE A 48 20.40 -6.97 -3.38
C ILE A 48 18.87 -7.02 -3.27
N VAL A 49 18.20 -5.86 -3.39
CA VAL A 49 16.72 -5.77 -3.33
C VAL A 49 16.08 -6.58 -4.45
N ALA A 50 16.58 -6.44 -5.68
CA ALA A 50 16.09 -7.16 -6.84
C ALA A 50 16.23 -8.68 -6.68
N ILE A 51 17.39 -9.17 -6.25
CA ILE A 51 17.61 -10.61 -5.98
C ILE A 51 16.68 -11.10 -4.88
N ALA A 52 16.50 -10.34 -3.80
CA ALA A 52 15.64 -10.73 -2.69
C ALA A 52 14.19 -10.95 -3.16
N VAL A 53 13.67 -10.08 -4.04
CA VAL A 53 12.34 -10.23 -4.64
C VAL A 53 12.31 -11.39 -5.64
N ILE A 54 13.22 -11.41 -6.62
CA ILE A 54 13.23 -12.43 -7.70
C ILE A 54 13.40 -13.85 -7.16
N ALA A 55 14.22 -14.03 -6.11
CA ALA A 55 14.50 -15.34 -5.52
C ALA A 55 13.51 -15.72 -4.40
N ALA A 56 12.60 -14.83 -3.99
CA ALA A 56 11.67 -15.10 -2.90
C ALA A 56 10.85 -16.38 -3.12
N PRO A 57 10.26 -16.66 -4.31
CA PRO A 57 9.54 -17.91 -4.53
C PRO A 57 10.43 -19.14 -4.42
N ALA A 58 11.60 -19.12 -5.08
CA ALA A 58 12.53 -20.25 -5.05
C ALA A 58 12.99 -20.60 -3.62
N ILE A 59 13.22 -19.57 -2.78
CA ILE A 59 13.59 -19.74 -1.38
C ILE A 59 12.39 -20.24 -0.55
N ALA A 60 11.21 -19.65 -0.71
CA ALA A 60 10.01 -19.98 0.07
C ALA A 60 9.55 -21.42 -0.18
N PHE A 61 9.56 -21.86 -1.44
CA PHE A 61 9.18 -23.22 -1.84
C PHE A 61 10.34 -24.22 -1.74
N ARG A 62 11.57 -23.76 -1.44
CA ARG A 62 12.81 -24.55 -1.45
C ARG A 62 13.02 -25.31 -2.77
N ASP A 63 12.62 -24.70 -3.88
CA ASP A 63 12.69 -25.27 -5.21
C ASP A 63 13.28 -24.24 -6.19
N PRO A 64 14.50 -24.45 -6.71
CA PRO A 64 15.16 -23.51 -7.61
C PRO A 64 14.49 -23.43 -8.99
N THR A 65 13.56 -24.32 -9.32
CA THR A 65 12.83 -24.26 -10.60
C THR A 65 11.73 -23.21 -10.58
N VAL A 66 11.25 -22.82 -9.39
CA VAL A 66 10.18 -21.85 -9.15
C VAL A 66 10.75 -20.42 -9.28
N MET A 67 11.00 -20.02 -10.54
CA MET A 67 11.52 -18.70 -10.87
C MET A 67 10.49 -17.85 -11.62
N PRO A 68 10.58 -16.51 -11.51
CA PRO A 68 9.87 -15.60 -12.41
C PRO A 68 10.22 -15.85 -13.88
N PRO A 69 9.35 -15.43 -14.80
CA PRO A 69 9.68 -15.46 -16.22
C PRO A 69 10.93 -14.62 -16.53
N TRP A 70 11.86 -15.17 -17.31
CA TRP A 70 13.17 -14.55 -17.56
C TRP A 70 13.09 -13.14 -18.15
N TYR A 71 12.03 -12.81 -18.89
CA TYR A 71 11.84 -11.48 -19.46
C TYR A 71 11.50 -10.42 -18.39
N PHE A 72 10.81 -10.80 -17.30
CA PHE A 72 10.64 -9.91 -16.14
C PHE A 72 11.98 -9.67 -15.46
N VAL A 73 12.74 -10.74 -15.21
CA VAL A 73 14.08 -10.66 -14.63
C VAL A 73 15.01 -9.81 -15.51
N GLY A 74 14.90 -9.93 -16.83
CA GLY A 74 15.68 -9.16 -17.80
C GLY A 74 15.34 -7.67 -17.77
N LEU A 75 14.06 -7.31 -17.67
CA LEU A 75 13.62 -5.93 -17.50
C LEU A 75 14.12 -5.33 -16.17
N ILE A 76 14.14 -6.12 -15.10
CA ILE A 76 14.67 -5.71 -13.79
C ILE A 76 16.20 -5.51 -13.85
N CYS A 77 16.91 -6.33 -14.63
CA CYS A 77 18.35 -6.17 -14.85
C CYS A 77 18.69 -4.98 -15.77
N LEU A 78 17.72 -4.43 -16.49
CA LEU A 78 17.95 -3.42 -17.52
C LEU A 78 18.65 -2.16 -17.00
N PRO A 79 18.30 -1.55 -15.85
CA PRO A 79 18.99 -0.35 -15.36
C PRO A 79 20.46 -0.63 -15.08
N VAL A 80 20.75 -1.77 -14.47
CA VAL A 80 22.11 -2.19 -14.14
C VAL A 80 22.96 -2.40 -15.40
N LEU A 81 22.39 -3.07 -16.40
CA LEU A 81 23.06 -3.26 -17.68
C LEU A 81 23.18 -1.95 -18.45
N TRP A 82 22.16 -1.10 -18.39
CA TRP A 82 22.15 0.22 -19.01
C TRP A 82 23.23 1.10 -18.42
N GLU A 83 23.36 1.16 -17.10
CA GLU A 83 24.40 1.92 -16.40
C GLU A 83 25.82 1.37 -16.64
N ALA A 84 25.94 0.07 -16.96
CA ALA A 84 27.23 -0.56 -17.26
C ALA A 84 27.68 -0.35 -18.71
N PHE A 85 26.75 -0.28 -19.66
CA PHE A 85 27.06 -0.35 -21.09
C PHE A 85 26.53 0.82 -21.94
N ALA A 86 25.55 1.59 -21.46
CA ALA A 86 24.97 2.67 -22.23
C ALA A 86 25.86 3.93 -22.25
N PRO A 87 25.90 4.66 -23.38
CA PRO A 87 26.51 5.97 -23.43
C PRO A 87 25.87 6.93 -22.42
N GLN A 88 26.70 7.69 -21.68
CA GLN A 88 26.28 8.63 -20.64
C GLN A 88 25.12 9.58 -21.02
N PRO A 89 25.01 10.11 -22.26
CA PRO A 89 23.88 10.97 -22.64
C PRO A 89 22.50 10.27 -22.64
N LEU A 90 22.49 8.94 -22.58
CA LEU A 90 21.27 8.13 -22.62
C LEU A 90 20.87 7.58 -21.24
N VAL A 91 21.67 7.80 -20.19
CA VAL A 91 21.34 7.40 -18.82
C VAL A 91 20.32 8.39 -18.26
N THR A 92 19.09 7.93 -18.04
CA THR A 92 17.97 8.75 -17.55
C THR A 92 17.34 8.07 -16.34
N ALA A 93 16.66 8.85 -15.49
CA ALA A 93 15.92 8.35 -14.32
C ALA A 93 14.76 7.39 -14.70
N VAL A 94 14.33 7.41 -15.97
CA VAL A 94 13.22 6.58 -16.47
C VAL A 94 13.52 5.09 -16.37
N VAL A 95 14.76 4.67 -16.67
CA VAL A 95 15.12 3.25 -16.70
C VAL A 95 15.08 2.63 -15.29
N PRO A 96 15.71 3.23 -14.26
CA PRO A 96 15.54 2.78 -12.86
C PRO A 96 14.07 2.72 -12.40
N SER A 97 13.27 3.76 -12.69
CA SER A 97 11.85 3.78 -12.32
C SER A 97 11.05 2.65 -12.97
N LEU A 98 11.33 2.33 -14.25
CA LEU A 98 10.69 1.22 -14.95
C LEU A 98 11.04 -0.13 -14.33
N ALA A 99 12.28 -0.34 -13.91
CA ALA A 99 12.67 -1.58 -13.25
C ALA A 99 12.03 -1.72 -11.87
N LEU A 100 11.89 -0.63 -11.13
CA LEU A 100 11.17 -0.64 -9.86
C LEU A 100 9.68 -0.94 -10.04
N ALA A 101 9.05 -0.35 -11.06
CA ALA A 101 7.70 -0.70 -11.46
C ALA A 101 7.56 -2.17 -11.90
N THR A 102 8.59 -2.70 -12.57
CA THR A 102 8.65 -4.12 -12.96
C THR A 102 8.77 -5.03 -11.74
N LEU A 103 9.55 -4.65 -10.72
CA LEU A 103 9.61 -5.36 -9.44
C LEU A 103 8.25 -5.31 -8.70
N GLY A 104 7.58 -4.15 -8.70
CA GLY A 104 6.24 -4.02 -8.12
C GLY A 104 5.20 -4.89 -8.84
N LEU A 105 5.26 -4.95 -10.17
CA LEU A 105 4.43 -5.84 -10.97
C LEU A 105 4.75 -7.31 -10.69
N LEU A 106 6.04 -7.65 -10.57
CA LEU A 106 6.47 -9.01 -10.25
C LEU A 106 5.90 -9.45 -8.90
N LEU A 107 5.94 -8.61 -7.86
CA LEU A 107 5.31 -8.90 -6.57
C LEU A 107 3.80 -9.13 -6.69
N ALA A 108 3.09 -8.30 -7.47
CA ALA A 108 1.65 -8.50 -7.70
C ALA A 108 1.37 -9.84 -8.40
N VAL A 109 2.17 -10.20 -9.40
CA VAL A 109 2.06 -11.47 -10.13
C VAL A 109 2.39 -12.67 -9.24
N GLU A 110 3.43 -12.58 -8.42
CA GLU A 110 3.82 -13.64 -7.48
C GLU A 110 2.75 -13.86 -6.42
N LEU A 111 2.16 -12.78 -5.88
CA LEU A 111 1.03 -12.90 -4.97
C LEU A 111 -0.15 -13.59 -5.63
N HIS A 112 -0.51 -13.18 -6.85
CA HIS A 112 -1.59 -13.83 -7.59
C HIS A 112 -1.33 -15.32 -7.85
N ARG A 113 -0.07 -15.68 -8.14
CA ARG A 113 0.34 -17.05 -8.49
C ARG A 113 0.45 -17.98 -7.29
N PHE A 114 1.00 -17.49 -6.17
CA PHE A 114 1.39 -18.32 -5.02
C PHE A 114 0.46 -18.18 -3.82
N THR A 115 -0.51 -17.27 -3.89
CA THR A 115 -1.55 -17.14 -2.86
C THR A 115 -2.92 -17.41 -3.45
N GLN A 116 -3.93 -17.53 -2.60
CA GLN A 116 -5.33 -17.66 -3.03
C GLN A 116 -5.92 -16.30 -3.45
N LEU A 117 -5.09 -15.27 -3.65
CA LEU A 117 -5.52 -13.95 -4.12
C LEU A 117 -5.83 -13.99 -5.61
N ARG A 118 -7.12 -14.06 -5.96
CA ARG A 118 -7.55 -13.82 -7.33
C ARG A 118 -7.71 -12.33 -7.57
N LEU A 119 -6.72 -11.71 -8.20
CA LEU A 119 -6.76 -10.29 -8.54
C LEU A 119 -7.75 -10.08 -9.69
N VAL A 120 -8.79 -9.28 -9.46
CA VAL A 120 -9.56 -8.74 -10.58
C VAL A 120 -8.66 -7.81 -11.40
N PRO A 121 -8.82 -7.74 -12.73
CA PRO A 121 -7.83 -7.08 -13.59
C PRO A 121 -7.52 -5.62 -13.21
N TRP A 122 -8.52 -4.82 -12.85
CA TRP A 122 -8.31 -3.42 -12.45
C TRP A 122 -7.53 -3.32 -11.13
N PHE A 123 -7.75 -4.26 -10.21
CA PHE A 123 -7.06 -4.29 -8.92
C PHE A 123 -5.59 -4.66 -9.08
N ALA A 124 -5.23 -5.43 -10.11
CA ALA A 124 -3.82 -5.68 -10.45
C ALA A 124 -3.07 -4.38 -10.79
N VAL A 125 -3.72 -3.40 -11.45
CA VAL A 125 -3.11 -2.09 -11.75
C VAL A 125 -2.86 -1.31 -10.47
N VAL A 126 -3.88 -1.24 -9.59
CA VAL A 126 -3.78 -0.56 -8.30
C VAL A 126 -2.68 -1.19 -7.45
N LEU A 127 -2.70 -2.52 -7.31
CA LEU A 127 -1.73 -3.24 -6.50
C LEU A 127 -0.29 -3.11 -7.04
N THR A 128 -0.11 -3.16 -8.35
CA THR A 128 1.20 -2.92 -8.99
C THR A 128 1.71 -1.51 -8.68
N THR A 129 0.83 -0.51 -8.74
CA THR A 129 1.17 0.88 -8.44
C THR A 129 1.54 1.05 -6.96
N LEU A 130 0.77 0.44 -6.05
CA LEU A 130 1.07 0.44 -4.61
C LEU A 130 2.42 -0.22 -4.31
N PHE A 131 2.72 -1.38 -4.91
CA PHE A 131 4.03 -2.00 -4.72
C PHE A 131 5.18 -1.17 -5.29
N ALA A 132 4.99 -0.56 -6.46
CA ALA A 132 6.00 0.32 -7.04
C ALA A 132 6.30 1.51 -6.11
N MET A 133 5.25 2.21 -5.63
CA MET A 133 5.40 3.33 -4.69
C MET A 133 6.04 2.89 -3.38
N ALA A 134 5.55 1.81 -2.76
CA ALA A 134 6.12 1.30 -1.51
C ALA A 134 7.60 0.91 -1.66
N MET A 135 7.98 0.31 -2.79
CA MET A 135 9.37 -0.04 -3.07
C MET A 135 10.23 1.21 -3.33
N GLY A 136 9.69 2.23 -3.99
CA GLY A 136 10.34 3.54 -4.17
C GLY A 136 10.60 4.24 -2.84
N GLY A 137 9.59 4.30 -1.97
CA GLY A 137 9.73 4.83 -0.62
C GLY A 137 10.78 4.06 0.19
N LEU A 138 10.67 2.72 0.22
CA LEU A 138 11.61 1.87 0.95
C LEU A 138 13.05 2.02 0.44
N LEU A 139 13.26 2.09 -0.87
CA LEU A 139 14.59 2.27 -1.45
C LEU A 139 15.21 3.60 -0.99
N ASN A 140 14.43 4.69 -0.98
CA ASN A 140 14.93 5.99 -0.52
C ASN A 140 15.21 6.01 0.98
N VAL A 141 14.37 5.36 1.80
CA VAL A 141 14.65 5.14 3.23
C VAL A 141 15.98 4.39 3.41
N LEU A 142 16.21 3.33 2.62
CA LEU A 142 17.46 2.56 2.69
C LEU A 142 18.68 3.37 2.24
N ARG A 143 18.57 4.15 1.16
CA ARG A 143 19.63 5.03 0.66
C ARG A 143 20.01 6.08 1.70
N TRP A 144 19.02 6.81 2.24
CA TRP A 144 19.23 7.82 3.27
C TRP A 144 19.80 7.21 4.56
N SER A 145 19.26 6.06 4.99
CA SER A 145 19.75 5.37 6.19
C SER A 145 21.20 4.92 6.03
N ALA A 146 21.59 4.46 4.82
CA ALA A 146 22.98 4.12 4.54
C ALA A 146 23.88 5.36 4.59
N ASP A 147 23.42 6.50 4.07
CA ASP A 147 24.20 7.75 4.12
C ASP A 147 24.40 8.23 5.56
N VAL A 148 23.36 8.16 6.39
CA VAL A 148 23.41 8.59 7.80
C VAL A 148 24.19 7.61 8.69
N LEU A 149 23.97 6.29 8.53
CA LEU A 149 24.52 5.28 9.44
C LEU A 149 25.89 4.77 9.02
N VAL A 150 26.15 4.71 7.71
CA VAL A 150 27.37 4.12 7.13
C VAL A 150 28.27 5.20 6.52
N GLY A 151 27.73 6.37 6.16
CA GLY A 151 28.48 7.45 5.53
C GLY A 151 28.58 7.29 4.01
N THR A 152 27.63 6.60 3.37
CA THR A 152 27.51 6.60 1.90
C THR A 152 27.02 7.96 1.40
N THR A 153 26.94 8.12 0.07
CA THR A 153 26.51 9.38 -0.58
C THR A 153 25.47 9.11 -1.67
N PHE A 154 24.49 8.25 -1.39
CA PHE A 154 23.42 7.91 -2.33
C PHE A 154 22.45 9.05 -2.58
N LEU A 155 22.05 9.75 -1.53
CA LEU A 155 21.16 10.90 -1.54
C LEU A 155 21.87 12.14 -1.01
N LEU A 156 22.60 12.00 0.10
CA LEU A 156 23.31 13.09 0.78
C LEU A 156 24.66 13.37 0.12
N ASP A 157 24.60 13.92 -1.10
CA ASP A 157 25.75 14.13 -2.00
C ASP A 157 26.34 15.55 -1.94
N GLY A 158 25.94 16.36 -0.96
CA GLY A 158 26.39 17.74 -0.77
C GLY A 158 25.52 18.81 -1.43
N ARG A 159 24.46 18.43 -2.15
CA ARG A 159 23.35 19.34 -2.51
C ARG A 159 22.59 19.81 -1.26
N SER A 160 21.78 20.86 -1.40
CA SER A 160 20.89 21.30 -0.31
C SER A 160 19.78 20.27 -0.05
N GLN A 161 19.28 20.24 1.19
CA GLN A 161 18.18 19.36 1.62
C GLN A 161 16.97 19.44 0.67
N ASP A 162 16.52 20.66 0.32
CA ASP A 162 15.40 20.87 -0.60
C ASP A 162 15.69 20.38 -2.02
N ALA A 163 16.93 20.51 -2.50
CA ALA A 163 17.30 20.08 -3.84
C ALA A 163 17.40 18.55 -3.95
N ILE A 164 17.84 17.89 -2.87
CA ILE A 164 17.81 16.43 -2.76
C ILE A 164 16.36 15.97 -2.66
N ASN A 165 15.56 16.61 -1.81
CA ASN A 165 14.14 16.28 -1.65
C ASN A 165 13.37 16.39 -2.97
N ALA A 166 13.51 17.51 -3.68
CA ALA A 166 12.88 17.69 -4.99
C ALA A 166 13.30 16.62 -6.00
N ALA A 167 14.56 16.17 -5.98
CA ALA A 167 15.01 15.08 -6.84
C ALA A 167 14.35 13.74 -6.48
N VAL A 168 14.23 13.43 -5.19
CA VAL A 168 13.54 12.23 -4.70
C VAL A 168 12.04 12.28 -5.02
N MET A 169 11.39 13.43 -4.88
CA MET A 169 9.98 13.60 -5.25
C MET A 169 9.76 13.36 -6.76
N ILE A 170 10.65 13.87 -7.61
CA ILE A 170 10.61 13.60 -9.05
C ILE A 170 10.80 12.10 -9.34
N GLU A 171 11.74 11.43 -8.65
CA GLU A 171 11.96 10.00 -8.78
C GLU A 171 10.71 9.19 -8.38
N LEU A 172 10.12 9.49 -7.22
CA LEU A 172 8.88 8.86 -6.73
C LEU A 172 7.70 9.12 -7.68
N GLY A 173 7.63 10.32 -8.28
CA GLY A 173 6.68 10.64 -9.34
C GLY A 173 6.84 9.74 -10.56
N TYR A 174 8.07 9.56 -11.06
CA TYR A 174 8.34 8.64 -12.17
C TYR A 174 8.04 7.18 -11.82
N VAL A 175 8.37 6.72 -10.61
CA VAL A 175 8.03 5.38 -10.12
C VAL A 175 6.51 5.17 -10.09
N THR A 176 5.76 6.16 -9.63
CA THR A 176 4.29 6.12 -9.58
C THR A 176 3.71 5.97 -10.98
N VAL A 177 4.14 6.83 -11.92
CA VAL A 177 3.70 6.77 -13.33
C VAL A 177 4.09 5.43 -13.97
N ALA A 178 5.32 4.98 -13.77
CA ALA A 178 5.80 3.70 -14.29
C ALA A 178 5.00 2.52 -13.73
N GLY A 179 4.62 2.54 -12.45
CA GLY A 179 3.77 1.55 -11.81
C GLY A 179 2.38 1.46 -12.46
N VAL A 180 1.74 2.62 -12.68
CA VAL A 180 0.45 2.69 -13.39
C VAL A 180 0.55 2.12 -14.80
N VAL A 181 1.58 2.53 -15.55
CA VAL A 181 1.81 2.06 -16.92
C VAL A 181 2.08 0.55 -16.96
N ALA A 182 2.94 0.03 -16.08
CA ALA A 182 3.25 -1.39 -15.99
C ALA A 182 1.99 -2.21 -15.66
N GLY A 183 1.19 -1.75 -14.69
CA GLY A 183 -0.09 -2.35 -14.35
C GLY A 183 -1.06 -2.33 -15.53
N ALA A 184 -1.18 -1.21 -16.25
CA ALA A 184 -2.06 -1.08 -17.41
C ALA A 184 -1.65 -1.99 -18.59
N ILE A 185 -0.34 -2.12 -18.85
CA ILE A 185 0.19 -3.05 -19.86
C ILE A 185 -0.17 -4.48 -19.49
N PHE A 186 0.00 -4.84 -18.21
CA PHE A 186 -0.37 -6.16 -17.69
C PHE A 186 -1.87 -6.42 -17.84
N TYR A 187 -2.71 -5.46 -17.46
CA TYR A 187 -4.17 -5.50 -17.65
C TYR A 187 -4.54 -5.76 -19.12
N TYR A 188 -3.93 -5.03 -20.06
CA TYR A 188 -4.22 -5.17 -21.49
C TYR A 188 -3.79 -6.53 -22.04
N TYR A 189 -2.61 -7.03 -21.63
CA TYR A 189 -2.13 -8.35 -22.04
C TYR A 189 -3.11 -9.46 -21.63
N PHE A 190 -3.56 -9.47 -20.37
CA PHE A 190 -4.45 -10.53 -19.88
C PHE A 190 -5.88 -10.44 -20.42
N THR A 191 -6.41 -9.24 -20.62
CA THR A 191 -7.77 -9.07 -21.16
C THR A 191 -7.89 -9.41 -22.66
N ARG A 192 -6.79 -9.33 -23.42
CA ARG A 192 -6.78 -9.58 -24.89
C ARG A 192 -6.31 -10.97 -25.29
N VAL A 193 -5.53 -11.65 -24.46
CA VAL A 193 -4.87 -12.94 -24.79
C VAL A 193 -5.56 -14.15 -24.15
N ALA A 194 -6.59 -13.94 -23.31
CA ALA A 194 -7.43 -15.04 -22.84
C ALA A 194 -8.16 -15.70 -24.03
N PRO A 195 -7.96 -17.00 -24.30
CA PRO A 195 -8.65 -17.69 -25.40
C PRO A 195 -10.17 -17.73 -25.13
N GLU A 196 -11.00 -17.59 -26.17
CA GLU A 196 -12.43 -17.92 -26.08
C GLU A 196 -12.60 -19.36 -25.55
N PRO A 197 -13.57 -19.62 -24.66
CA PRO A 197 -13.82 -20.96 -24.16
C PRO A 197 -14.27 -21.86 -25.32
N ASP A 198 -13.46 -22.87 -25.63
CA ASP A 198 -13.75 -23.88 -26.65
C ASP A 198 -15.11 -24.54 -26.36
N SER A 199 -16.06 -24.36 -27.30
CA SER A 199 -17.45 -24.81 -27.21
C SER A 199 -17.61 -26.35 -27.17
N ARG A 200 -16.51 -27.09 -27.06
CA ARG A 200 -16.45 -28.55 -26.95
C ARG A 200 -16.30 -29.08 -25.52
N MET A 201 -16.24 -28.21 -24.50
CA MET A 201 -16.23 -28.60 -23.08
C MET A 201 -17.54 -28.28 -22.36
N THR A 202 -18.67 -28.73 -22.91
CA THR A 202 -19.87 -28.98 -22.11
C THR A 202 -19.66 -30.25 -21.29
N VAL A 203 -19.50 -30.10 -19.97
CA VAL A 203 -19.58 -31.22 -19.02
C VAL A 203 -21.02 -31.75 -19.06
N PRO A 204 -21.27 -33.06 -19.26
CA PRO A 204 -22.62 -33.59 -19.26
C PRO A 204 -23.25 -33.44 -17.87
N ALA A 205 -24.51 -33.01 -17.84
CA ALA A 205 -25.31 -32.91 -16.63
C ALA A 205 -25.25 -34.22 -15.84
N ARG A 206 -24.74 -34.14 -14.61
CA ARG A 206 -24.64 -35.28 -13.70
C ARG A 206 -26.05 -35.70 -13.32
N SER A 207 -26.36 -36.97 -13.56
CA SER A 207 -27.65 -37.60 -13.30
C SER A 207 -28.12 -37.40 -11.86
N THR A 208 -29.36 -36.95 -11.73
CA THR A 208 -30.20 -37.09 -10.53
C THR A 208 -30.27 -38.56 -10.09
N GLY A 209 -29.98 -38.84 -8.82
CA GLY A 209 -30.11 -40.18 -8.25
C GLY A 209 -29.55 -40.31 -6.83
N GLU A 210 -30.38 -39.97 -5.85
CA GLU A 210 -30.49 -40.56 -4.50
C GLU A 210 -29.24 -40.66 -3.60
N ALA A 211 -29.21 -39.81 -2.57
CA ALA A 211 -29.16 -40.27 -1.17
C ALA A 211 -29.65 -39.14 -0.26
N SER A 212 -30.95 -39.17 0.03
CA SER A 212 -31.54 -38.48 1.17
C SER A 212 -31.04 -39.18 2.45
N ALA A 213 -30.28 -38.46 3.25
CA ALA A 213 -30.09 -38.77 4.66
C ALA A 213 -30.15 -37.45 5.43
N THR A 214 -31.37 -37.14 5.86
CA THR A 214 -31.71 -36.22 6.95
C THR A 214 -30.60 -36.12 7.99
N ARG A 215 -29.97 -34.94 8.08
CA ARG A 215 -29.29 -34.49 9.29
C ARG A 215 -30.09 -33.32 9.83
N SER A 216 -30.72 -33.58 10.96
CA SER A 216 -31.42 -32.65 11.83
C SER A 216 -30.61 -31.36 12.00
N VAL A 217 -31.22 -30.24 11.65
CA VAL A 217 -30.84 -28.92 12.15
C VAL A 217 -31.16 -28.94 13.64
N GLU A 218 -30.13 -29.14 14.46
CA GLU A 218 -30.19 -28.71 15.85
C GLU A 218 -30.10 -27.19 15.82
N GLU A 219 -31.17 -26.53 16.28
CA GLU A 219 -31.15 -25.15 16.74
C GLU A 219 -30.11 -25.03 17.86
N GLY A 220 -28.88 -24.70 17.48
CA GLY A 220 -27.85 -24.21 18.37
C GLY A 220 -28.04 -22.72 18.53
N GLY A 221 -28.39 -22.29 19.74
CA GLY A 221 -28.93 -20.98 20.06
C GLY A 221 -27.99 -19.80 19.79
N ASP A 222 -28.61 -18.62 19.88
CA ASP A 222 -27.99 -17.31 20.09
C ASP A 222 -26.82 -17.41 21.08
N GLU A 223 -25.60 -17.62 20.57
CA GLU A 223 -24.42 -17.10 21.22
C GLU A 223 -24.15 -15.73 20.60
N PRO A 224 -24.24 -14.63 21.37
CA PRO A 224 -23.84 -13.34 20.85
C PRO A 224 -22.37 -13.45 20.52
N VAL A 225 -22.03 -13.23 19.24
CA VAL A 225 -20.66 -12.98 18.82
C VAL A 225 -20.18 -11.82 19.70
N ASP A 226 -19.16 -12.08 20.51
CA ASP A 226 -18.61 -11.12 21.47
C ASP A 226 -18.01 -9.95 20.67
N GLU A 227 -18.83 -8.94 20.35
CA GLU A 227 -18.46 -7.70 19.68
C GLU A 227 -17.40 -6.99 20.56
N THR A 228 -16.11 -7.19 20.31
CA THR A 228 -15.10 -6.44 21.08
C THR A 228 -14.84 -5.07 20.46
N VAL A 229 -15.81 -4.18 20.66
CA VAL A 229 -15.82 -2.77 20.26
C VAL A 229 -14.59 -2.05 20.85
N LEU A 230 -13.78 -1.34 20.05
CA LEU A 230 -12.61 -0.56 20.53
C LEU A 230 -13.01 0.38 21.68
N SER A 231 -14.23 0.90 21.59
CA SER A 231 -14.87 1.74 22.60
C SER A 231 -14.88 1.13 24.01
N ASP A 232 -15.03 -0.19 24.15
CA ASP A 232 -15.06 -0.88 25.44
C ASP A 232 -13.68 -1.10 26.04
N ARG A 233 -12.64 -1.17 25.20
CA ARG A 233 -11.24 -1.34 25.62
C ARG A 233 -10.59 -0.04 26.10
N LEU A 234 -11.12 1.12 25.71
CA LEU A 234 -10.59 2.43 26.10
C LEU A 234 -10.84 2.77 27.58
N GLY A 235 -11.76 2.07 28.26
CA GLY A 235 -12.14 2.38 29.64
C GLY A 235 -12.82 3.76 29.81
N ILE A 236 -13.24 4.38 28.70
CA ILE A 236 -13.91 5.69 28.64
C ILE A 236 -15.33 5.44 28.14
N SER A 237 -16.34 6.01 28.81
CA SER A 237 -17.72 5.85 28.34
C SER A 237 -17.94 6.47 26.96
N VAL A 238 -18.79 5.85 26.13
CA VAL A 238 -19.18 6.32 24.79
C VAL A 238 -19.56 7.81 24.78
N ARG A 239 -20.30 8.26 25.81
CA ARG A 239 -20.67 9.67 25.97
C ARG A 239 -19.45 10.59 26.09
N ARG A 240 -18.44 10.17 26.85
CA ARG A 240 -17.19 10.93 27.01
C ARG A 240 -16.35 10.91 25.73
N GLN A 241 -16.29 9.78 25.02
CA GLN A 241 -15.59 9.69 23.73
C GLN A 241 -16.18 10.69 22.73
N THR A 242 -17.52 10.72 22.61
CA THR A 242 -18.24 11.67 21.75
C THR A 242 -18.02 13.13 22.19
N GLN A 243 -17.96 13.39 23.50
CA GLN A 243 -17.65 14.73 24.02
C GLN A 243 -16.24 15.16 23.67
N LEU A 244 -15.25 14.27 23.77
CA LEU A 244 -13.86 14.55 23.41
C LEU A 244 -13.71 14.87 21.92
N VAL A 245 -14.37 14.10 21.05
CA VAL A 245 -14.43 14.40 19.60
C VAL A 245 -14.96 15.81 19.35
N ARG A 246 -16.10 16.17 19.96
CA ARG A 246 -16.68 17.51 19.79
C ARG A 246 -15.80 18.63 20.35
N ILE A 247 -15.12 18.39 21.48
CA ILE A 247 -14.17 19.35 22.04
C ILE A 247 -12.99 19.57 21.09
N MET A 248 -12.42 18.50 20.53
CA MET A 248 -11.34 18.61 19.54
C MET A 248 -11.82 19.32 18.27
N GLN A 249 -13.02 19.02 17.77
CA GLN A 249 -13.61 19.74 16.64
C GLN A 249 -13.78 21.24 16.92
N LEU A 250 -14.27 21.61 18.11
CA LEU A 250 -14.38 23.01 18.51
C LEU A 250 -13.00 23.68 18.61
N ALA A 251 -12.00 22.97 19.11
CA ALA A 251 -10.63 23.46 19.16
C ALA A 251 -10.03 23.64 17.75
N LEU A 252 -10.32 22.74 16.80
CA LEU A 252 -9.94 22.90 15.39
C LEU A 252 -10.62 24.10 14.73
N VAL A 253 -11.90 24.36 15.03
CA VAL A 253 -12.57 25.59 14.58
C VAL A 253 -11.87 26.82 15.17
N GLY A 254 -11.50 26.78 16.44
CA GLY A 254 -10.69 27.82 17.07
C GLY A 254 -9.35 28.02 16.38
N LEU A 255 -8.66 26.92 16.02
CA LEU A 255 -7.39 26.94 15.29
C LEU A 255 -7.55 27.51 13.88
N LEU A 256 -8.63 27.17 13.18
CA LEU A 256 -8.97 27.73 11.88
C LEU A 256 -9.19 29.25 11.96
N VAL A 257 -9.97 29.71 12.95
CA VAL A 257 -10.18 31.14 13.18
C VAL A 257 -8.85 31.84 13.52
N TYR A 258 -8.01 31.20 14.33
CA TYR A 258 -6.67 31.70 14.63
C TYR A 258 -5.81 31.82 13.37
N GLY A 259 -5.72 30.77 12.55
CA GLY A 259 -4.97 30.78 11.30
C GLY A 259 -5.47 31.84 10.30
N LEU A 260 -6.79 32.03 10.21
CA LEU A 260 -7.38 33.09 9.39
C LEU A 260 -7.06 34.48 9.93
N TRP A 261 -7.01 34.65 11.25
CA TRP A 261 -6.67 35.93 11.87
C TRP A 261 -5.17 36.26 11.74
N THR A 262 -4.29 35.26 11.86
CA THR A 262 -2.84 35.43 11.68
C THR A 262 -2.39 35.37 10.22
N LEU A 263 -3.31 35.07 9.29
CA LEU A 263 -3.05 34.87 7.86
C LEU A 263 -2.03 33.76 7.59
N GLN A 264 -1.97 32.76 8.45
CA GLN A 264 -1.09 31.60 8.31
C GLN A 264 -1.77 30.52 7.48
N LEU A 265 -1.52 30.51 6.16
CA LEU A 265 -2.07 29.51 5.23
C LEU A 265 -1.81 28.05 5.65
N PRO A 266 -0.63 27.67 6.19
CA PRO A 266 -0.39 26.30 6.64
C PRO A 266 -1.36 25.86 7.75
N VAL A 267 -1.56 26.73 8.75
CA VAL A 267 -2.48 26.49 9.87
C VAL A 267 -3.92 26.39 9.38
N VAL A 268 -4.34 27.30 8.48
CA VAL A 268 -5.68 27.28 7.90
C VAL A 268 -5.94 25.99 7.12
N THR A 269 -5.01 25.60 6.24
CA THR A 269 -5.15 24.43 5.38
C THR A 269 -5.24 23.15 6.21
N ASN A 270 -4.35 22.98 7.19
CA ASN A 270 -4.36 21.83 8.08
C ASN A 270 -5.59 21.76 8.98
N ALA A 271 -6.05 22.90 9.53
CA ALA A 271 -7.27 22.93 10.33
C ALA A 271 -8.52 22.58 9.48
N VAL A 272 -8.59 23.03 8.22
CA VAL A 272 -9.68 22.67 7.30
C VAL A 272 -9.64 21.17 6.98
N LEU A 273 -8.49 20.65 6.57
CA LEU A 273 -8.33 19.22 6.24
C LEU A 273 -8.65 18.34 7.44
N ALA A 274 -8.13 18.66 8.63
CA ALA A 274 -8.43 17.94 9.85
C ALA A 274 -9.94 17.95 10.16
N LEU A 275 -10.60 19.11 10.11
CA LEU A 275 -12.05 19.21 10.31
C LEU A 275 -12.82 18.31 9.35
N LEU A 276 -12.51 18.37 8.05
CA LEU A 276 -13.16 17.53 7.04
C LEU A 276 -13.01 16.05 7.37
N ILE A 277 -11.80 15.61 7.76
CA ILE A 277 -11.53 14.22 8.14
C ILE A 277 -12.32 13.82 9.39
N THR A 278 -12.47 14.69 10.39
CA THR A 278 -13.28 14.36 11.59
C THR A 278 -14.76 14.07 11.29
N PHE A 279 -15.27 14.55 10.15
CA PHE A 279 -16.65 14.31 9.73
C PHE A 279 -16.81 13.04 8.89
N ILE A 280 -15.73 12.39 8.45
CA ILE A 280 -15.80 11.13 7.68
C ILE A 280 -16.63 10.07 8.39
N PRO A 281 -16.41 9.76 9.69
CA PRO A 281 -17.27 8.81 10.42
C PRO A 281 -18.77 9.12 10.34
N ALA A 282 -19.14 10.38 10.53
CA ALA A 282 -20.53 10.81 10.50
C ALA A 282 -21.14 10.74 9.09
N VAL A 283 -20.34 11.03 8.05
CA VAL A 283 -20.76 10.89 6.64
C VAL A 283 -20.95 9.41 6.28
N LEU A 284 -20.05 8.54 6.73
CA LEU A 284 -20.18 7.09 6.56
C LEU A 284 -21.46 6.56 7.23
N GLU A 285 -21.77 7.01 8.44
CA GLU A 285 -23.00 6.62 9.14
C GLU A 285 -24.26 7.19 8.45
N ARG A 286 -24.23 8.45 8.00
CA ARG A 286 -25.39 9.13 7.40
C ARG A 286 -25.71 8.67 5.98
N ASP A 287 -24.70 8.65 5.11
CA ASP A 287 -24.88 8.43 3.66
C ASP A 287 -24.66 6.96 3.28
N TYR A 288 -23.76 6.30 4.01
CA TYR A 288 -23.39 4.92 3.76
C TYR A 288 -24.06 3.92 4.71
N HIS A 289 -24.69 4.38 5.80
CA HIS A 289 -25.26 3.55 6.87
C HIS A 289 -24.24 2.61 7.52
N ILE A 290 -22.97 3.01 7.47
CA ILE A 290 -21.87 2.27 8.08
C ILE A 290 -21.74 2.75 9.51
N ALA A 291 -22.13 1.90 10.46
CA ALA A 291 -22.01 2.21 11.89
C ALA A 291 -20.51 2.35 12.24
N VAL A 292 -20.09 3.58 12.52
CA VAL A 292 -18.73 3.84 12.98
C VAL A 292 -18.74 3.99 14.49
N GLU A 293 -17.99 3.13 15.16
CA GLU A 293 -17.93 3.16 16.61
C GLU A 293 -17.32 4.49 17.14
N PRO A 294 -17.78 4.98 18.31
CA PRO A 294 -17.26 6.20 18.93
C PRO A 294 -15.75 6.17 19.21
N GLY A 295 -15.18 5.00 19.49
CA GLY A 295 -13.75 4.82 19.73
C GLY A 295 -12.90 5.06 18.48
N LEU A 296 -13.37 4.56 17.33
CA LEU A 296 -12.73 4.80 16.03
C LEU A 296 -12.82 6.28 15.64
N ALA A 297 -13.99 6.91 15.83
CA ALA A 297 -14.16 8.34 15.59
C ALA A 297 -13.22 9.17 16.50
N LEU A 298 -13.06 8.78 17.76
CA LEU A 298 -12.13 9.41 18.70
C LEU A 298 -10.68 9.25 18.24
N TRP A 299 -10.29 8.06 17.80
CA TRP A 299 -8.92 7.80 17.33
C TRP A 299 -8.57 8.60 16.08
N VAL A 300 -9.43 8.57 15.04
CA VAL A 300 -9.28 9.36 13.82
C VAL A 300 -9.19 10.85 14.15
N THR A 301 -10.11 11.34 14.99
CA THR A 301 -10.13 12.75 15.40
C THR A 301 -8.86 13.13 16.15
N THR A 302 -8.36 12.27 17.04
CA THR A 302 -7.14 12.53 17.81
C THR A 302 -5.92 12.64 16.89
N ALA A 303 -5.80 11.76 15.88
CA ALA A 303 -4.70 11.79 14.92
C ALA A 303 -4.65 13.12 14.17
N VAL A 304 -5.75 13.50 13.50
CA VAL A 304 -5.79 14.74 12.72
C VAL A 304 -5.78 16.01 13.57
N PHE A 305 -6.30 15.92 14.81
CA PHE A 305 -6.22 17.03 15.76
C PHE A 305 -4.78 17.34 16.17
N LEU A 306 -4.01 16.31 16.53
CA LEU A 306 -2.62 16.47 16.93
C LEU A 306 -1.74 16.93 15.76
N HIS A 307 -1.97 16.42 14.56
CA HIS A 307 -1.28 16.89 13.37
C HIS A 307 -1.59 18.38 13.09
N ALA A 308 -2.87 18.78 13.09
CA ALA A 308 -3.24 20.17 12.83
C ALA A 308 -2.69 21.16 13.87
N ILE A 309 -2.73 20.85 15.16
CA ILE A 309 -2.15 21.74 16.19
C ILE A 309 -0.61 21.76 16.13
N GLY A 310 0.02 20.71 15.57
CA GLY A 310 1.42 20.70 15.13
C GLY A 310 1.82 21.96 14.38
N THR A 311 1.08 22.26 13.31
CA THR A 311 1.31 23.41 12.42
C THR A 311 1.14 24.78 13.10
N ALA A 312 0.51 24.83 14.28
CA ALA A 312 0.37 26.04 15.07
C ALA A 312 1.63 26.41 15.87
N GLY A 313 2.74 25.68 15.66
CA GLY A 313 4.06 25.93 16.26
C GLY A 313 4.57 24.80 17.17
N LEU A 314 3.85 23.69 17.32
CA LEU A 314 4.33 22.55 18.10
C LEU A 314 5.41 21.75 17.38
N TYR A 315 5.39 21.72 16.04
CA TYR A 315 6.48 21.14 15.25
C TYR A 315 7.82 21.81 15.54
N ASP A 316 7.83 23.14 15.61
CA ASP A 316 9.05 23.90 15.96
C ASP A 316 9.43 23.78 17.45
N ALA A 317 8.44 23.63 18.33
CA ALA A 317 8.65 23.69 19.78
C ALA A 317 9.09 22.35 20.40
N ILE A 318 8.68 21.22 19.83
CA ILE A 318 8.87 19.89 20.42
C ILE A 318 9.39 18.94 19.34
N GLY A 319 10.70 18.68 19.33
CA GLY A 319 11.36 17.89 18.28
C GLY A 319 10.69 16.53 17.95
N PRO A 320 10.27 15.70 18.93
CA PRO A 320 9.60 14.42 18.63
C PRO A 320 8.12 14.54 18.22
N TYR A 321 7.55 15.74 18.21
CA TYR A 321 6.12 15.94 17.98
C TYR A 321 5.71 15.51 16.59
N ASP A 322 6.53 15.87 15.62
CA ASP A 322 6.33 15.52 14.23
C ASP A 322 6.27 13.99 14.02
N HIS A 323 7.32 13.30 14.46
CA HIS A 323 7.40 11.83 14.50
C HIS A 323 6.16 11.16 15.15
N LEU A 324 5.66 11.72 16.25
CA LEU A 324 4.48 11.22 16.94
C LEU A 324 3.23 11.37 16.07
N THR A 325 3.05 12.53 15.44
CA THR A 325 1.87 12.77 14.58
C THR A 325 1.90 11.92 13.31
N HIS A 326 3.07 11.70 12.72
CA HIS A 326 3.23 10.81 11.56
C HIS A 326 2.95 9.35 11.95
N THR A 327 3.52 8.87 13.07
CA THR A 327 3.21 7.53 13.58
C THR A 327 1.71 7.33 13.81
N LEU A 328 1.06 8.27 14.50
CA LEU A 328 -0.35 8.17 14.84
C LEU A 328 -1.25 8.27 13.60
N SER A 329 -0.96 9.19 12.68
CA SER A 329 -1.70 9.32 11.42
C SER A 329 -1.55 8.08 10.56
N ALA A 330 -0.35 7.51 10.48
CA ALA A 330 -0.11 6.24 9.79
C ALA A 330 -0.89 5.08 10.39
N THR A 331 -1.13 5.06 11.70
CA THR A 331 -1.99 4.03 12.31
C THR A 331 -3.44 4.12 11.82
N VAL A 332 -3.97 5.32 11.60
CA VAL A 332 -5.31 5.54 11.02
C VAL A 332 -5.34 5.09 9.56
N VAL A 333 -4.33 5.47 8.76
CA VAL A 333 -4.21 5.05 7.36
C VAL A 333 -4.08 3.52 7.25
N ALA A 334 -3.32 2.90 8.14
CA ALA A 334 -3.16 1.45 8.21
C ALA A 334 -4.50 0.74 8.49
N ALA A 335 -5.29 1.24 9.44
CA ALA A 335 -6.60 0.67 9.75
C ALA A 335 -7.57 0.82 8.57
N ALA A 336 -7.57 1.96 7.89
CA ALA A 336 -8.37 2.16 6.68
C ALA A 336 -7.97 1.19 5.56
N GLY A 337 -6.66 1.01 5.33
CA GLY A 337 -6.13 0.06 4.35
C GLY A 337 -6.49 -1.39 4.67
N TYR A 338 -6.35 -1.78 5.94
CA TYR A 338 -6.74 -3.11 6.43
C TYR A 338 -8.24 -3.36 6.25
N ALA A 339 -9.09 -2.41 6.66
CA ALA A 339 -10.55 -2.52 6.53
C ALA A 339 -10.98 -2.61 5.06
N THR A 340 -10.38 -1.81 4.18
CA THR A 340 -10.63 -1.85 2.73
C THR A 340 -10.29 -3.22 2.15
N LEU A 341 -9.10 -3.76 2.47
CA LEU A 341 -8.68 -5.05 1.96
C LEU A 341 -9.54 -6.19 2.52
N ARG A 342 -9.91 -6.13 3.80
CA ARG A 342 -10.81 -7.13 4.37
C ARG A 342 -12.20 -7.09 3.71
N GLY A 343 -12.76 -5.91 3.46
CA GLY A 343 -14.01 -5.78 2.72
C GLY A 343 -13.92 -6.49 1.37
N ILE A 344 -12.84 -6.27 0.62
CA ILE A 344 -12.60 -6.98 -0.65
C ILE A 344 -12.47 -8.50 -0.44
N HIS A 345 -11.77 -8.94 0.62
CA HIS A 345 -11.59 -10.35 0.96
C HIS A 345 -12.92 -11.04 1.28
N LEU A 346 -13.81 -10.39 2.04
CA LEU A 346 -15.08 -10.98 2.46
C LEU A 346 -16.12 -11.03 1.32
N HIS A 347 -16.07 -10.11 0.35
CA HIS A 347 -17.04 -10.08 -0.77
C HIS A 347 -16.54 -10.70 -2.08
N GLY A 348 -15.25 -10.99 -2.18
CA GLY A 348 -14.74 -11.73 -3.33
C GLY A 348 -14.92 -13.22 -3.11
N GLU A 349 -15.82 -13.88 -3.86
CA GLU A 349 -16.01 -15.36 -3.86
C GLU A 349 -14.73 -16.19 -4.10
N SER A 350 -13.59 -15.53 -4.37
CA SER A 350 -12.32 -16.16 -4.71
C SER A 350 -11.07 -15.52 -4.14
N ILE A 351 -11.16 -14.54 -3.23
CA ILE A 351 -9.98 -13.92 -2.61
C ILE A 351 -9.88 -14.44 -1.19
N HIS A 352 -8.86 -15.23 -0.88
CA HIS A 352 -8.53 -15.60 0.50
C HIS A 352 -7.09 -15.20 0.81
N LEU A 353 -6.90 -14.28 1.77
CA LEU A 353 -5.57 -13.80 2.13
C LEU A 353 -5.12 -14.41 3.46
N PRO A 354 -3.95 -15.09 3.49
CA PRO A 354 -3.38 -15.54 4.75
C PRO A 354 -2.99 -14.35 5.62
N ARG A 355 -2.96 -14.52 6.95
CA ARG A 355 -2.66 -13.44 7.91
C ARG A 355 -1.38 -12.67 7.61
N TRP A 356 -0.32 -13.36 7.18
CA TRP A 356 0.95 -12.71 6.80
C TRP A 356 0.80 -11.80 5.57
N ALA A 357 -0.09 -12.12 4.64
CA ALA A 357 -0.35 -11.29 3.46
C ALA A 357 -1.16 -10.04 3.81
N MET A 358 -2.12 -10.16 4.75
CA MET A 358 -2.81 -8.98 5.31
C MET A 358 -1.82 -8.05 6.03
N PHE A 359 -0.89 -8.61 6.82
CA PHE A 359 0.18 -7.85 7.46
C PHE A 359 1.04 -7.11 6.41
N ALA A 360 1.58 -7.86 5.45
CA ALA A 360 2.46 -7.32 4.42
C ALA A 360 1.77 -6.24 3.57
N PHE A 361 0.52 -6.49 3.18
CA PHE A 361 -0.28 -5.52 2.44
C PHE A 361 -0.49 -4.24 3.25
N THR A 362 -0.82 -4.34 4.55
CA THR A 362 -1.03 -3.15 5.39
C THR A 362 0.23 -2.28 5.43
N VAL A 363 1.41 -2.89 5.60
CA VAL A 363 2.68 -2.17 5.60
C VAL A 363 2.96 -1.53 4.23
N VAL A 364 2.78 -2.28 3.14
CA VAL A 364 2.96 -1.77 1.77
C VAL A 364 1.99 -0.63 1.47
N PHE A 365 0.73 -0.78 1.87
CA PHE A 365 -0.30 0.23 1.66
C PHE A 365 0.07 1.53 2.36
N VAL A 366 0.49 1.48 3.63
CA VAL A 366 0.89 2.69 4.37
C VAL A 366 2.15 3.31 3.78
N LEU A 367 3.15 2.51 3.40
CA LEU A 367 4.35 3.03 2.70
C LEU A 367 3.97 3.76 1.41
N ALA A 368 3.09 3.15 0.60
CA ALA A 368 2.60 3.74 -0.64
C ALA A 368 1.79 5.02 -0.39
N MET A 369 0.94 5.03 0.65
CA MET A 369 0.20 6.23 1.05
C MET A 369 1.12 7.33 1.60
N GLY A 370 2.21 6.97 2.28
CA GLY A 370 3.27 7.90 2.65
C GLY A 370 3.87 8.57 1.41
N VAL A 371 4.24 7.80 0.38
CA VAL A 371 4.72 8.37 -0.90
C VAL A 371 3.67 9.31 -1.52
N VAL A 372 2.39 8.93 -1.50
CA VAL A 372 1.31 9.79 -2.03
C VAL A 372 1.22 11.11 -1.25
N TRP A 373 1.37 11.07 0.08
CA TRP A 373 1.36 12.26 0.92
C TRP A 373 2.53 13.19 0.58
N GLU A 374 3.76 12.68 0.55
CA GLU A 374 4.95 13.48 0.20
C GLU A 374 4.85 14.10 -1.20
N LEU A 375 4.34 13.36 -2.18
CA LEU A 375 4.12 13.86 -3.53
C LEU A 375 3.03 14.94 -3.58
N LEU A 376 2.00 14.83 -2.74
CA LEU A 376 0.94 15.83 -2.63
C LEU A 376 1.47 17.12 -2.01
N GLU A 377 2.25 17.02 -0.93
CA GLU A 377 2.91 18.17 -0.30
C GLU A 377 3.81 18.89 -1.29
N PHE A 378 4.71 18.14 -1.93
CA PHE A 378 5.59 18.67 -2.96
C PHE A 378 4.81 19.36 -4.09
N ALA A 379 3.74 18.74 -4.59
CA ALA A 379 2.94 19.31 -5.67
C ALA A 379 2.22 20.60 -5.24
N VAL A 380 1.68 20.65 -4.02
CA VAL A 380 1.00 21.83 -3.47
C VAL A 380 2.00 22.96 -3.25
N ASP A 381 3.16 22.69 -2.67
CA ASP A 381 4.20 23.70 -2.40
C ASP A 381 4.81 24.25 -3.70
N GLN A 382 5.12 23.38 -4.65
CA GLN A 382 5.58 23.81 -5.98
C GLN A 382 4.51 24.63 -6.71
N GLY A 383 3.24 24.25 -6.58
CA GLY A 383 2.11 25.02 -7.10
C GLY A 383 2.00 26.42 -6.48
N ALA A 384 2.18 26.52 -5.15
CA ALA A 384 2.19 27.79 -4.43
C ALA A 384 3.34 28.70 -4.91
N LEU A 385 4.55 28.15 -5.04
CA LEU A 385 5.72 28.88 -5.53
C LEU A 385 5.53 29.40 -6.96
N LEU A 386 4.89 28.61 -7.85
CA LEU A 386 4.55 29.06 -9.21
C LEU A 386 3.57 30.24 -9.23
N LEU A 387 2.73 30.37 -8.20
CA LEU A 387 1.81 31.48 -8.00
C LEU A 387 2.43 32.66 -7.24
N GLY A 388 3.72 32.57 -6.87
CA GLY A 388 4.42 33.59 -6.07
C GLY A 388 3.99 33.63 -4.61
N MET A 389 3.41 32.54 -4.11
CA MET A 389 3.02 32.36 -2.71
C MET A 389 4.12 31.62 -1.95
N GLU A 390 4.12 31.74 -0.62
CA GLU A 390 4.94 30.87 0.24
C GLU A 390 4.38 29.43 0.23
N PRO A 391 5.24 28.40 0.46
CA PRO A 391 4.81 27.01 0.62
C PRO A 391 3.67 26.88 1.64
N ILE A 392 2.69 26.04 1.32
CA ILE A 392 1.44 25.92 2.09
C ILE A 392 1.54 24.76 3.08
N LEU A 393 2.10 23.63 2.66
CA LEU A 393 2.28 22.46 3.51
C LEU A 393 3.69 22.43 4.10
N ALA A 394 4.64 23.13 3.46
CA ALA A 394 5.98 23.44 3.96
C ALA A 394 6.85 22.19 4.24
N GLN A 395 7.04 21.35 3.22
CA GLN A 395 7.89 20.16 3.29
C GLN A 395 9.35 20.53 3.66
N HIS A 396 9.90 20.02 4.77
CA HIS A 396 11.16 20.49 5.36
C HIS A 396 12.43 19.74 4.87
N GLY A 397 12.49 19.43 3.58
CA GLY A 397 13.67 18.80 2.97
C GLY A 397 13.72 17.27 3.12
N ILE A 398 14.85 16.65 2.75
CA ILE A 398 14.90 15.18 2.59
C ILE A 398 14.95 14.45 3.94
N ASP A 399 15.61 15.02 4.94
CA ASP A 399 15.68 14.40 6.27
C ASP A 399 14.28 14.26 6.89
N ASP A 400 13.44 15.29 6.75
CA ASP A 400 12.05 15.33 7.20
C ASP A 400 11.22 14.25 6.50
N THR A 401 11.13 14.31 5.17
CA THR A 401 10.42 13.33 4.33
C THR A 401 10.80 11.88 4.66
N ILE A 402 12.10 11.56 4.78
CA ILE A 402 12.52 10.18 5.02
C ILE A 402 12.17 9.74 6.44
N VAL A 403 12.35 10.62 7.44
CA VAL A 403 12.03 10.31 8.83
C VAL A 403 10.52 10.11 8.98
N ASP A 404 9.70 10.88 8.28
CA ASP A 404 8.26 10.69 8.18
C ASP A 404 7.90 9.33 7.60
N MET A 405 8.52 8.92 6.50
CA MET A 405 8.32 7.58 5.95
C MET A 405 8.68 6.47 6.96
N ILE A 406 9.73 6.66 7.76
CA ILE A 406 10.15 5.70 8.81
C ILE A 406 9.08 5.61 9.90
N PHE A 407 8.61 6.74 10.44
CA PHE A 407 7.58 6.75 11.48
C PHE A 407 6.21 6.29 10.96
N ASN A 408 5.91 6.57 9.69
CA ASN A 408 4.76 6.00 9.00
C ASN A 408 4.84 4.47 8.95
N THR A 409 6.02 3.93 8.61
CA THR A 409 6.26 2.48 8.61
C THR A 409 6.11 1.88 10.01
N LEU A 410 6.59 2.57 11.04
CA LEU A 410 6.42 2.14 12.43
C LEU A 410 4.93 2.06 12.81
N GLY A 411 4.15 3.09 12.48
CA GLY A 411 2.70 3.10 12.67
C GLY A 411 2.01 1.95 11.92
N ALA A 412 2.44 1.69 10.68
CA ALA A 412 1.95 0.57 9.88
C ALA A 412 2.22 -0.78 10.55
N ILE A 413 3.44 -1.00 11.07
CA ILE A 413 3.82 -2.25 11.74
C ILE A 413 3.01 -2.45 13.01
N ILE A 414 2.80 -1.39 13.80
CA ILE A 414 1.98 -1.44 15.02
C ILE A 414 0.57 -1.93 14.68
N VAL A 415 -0.07 -1.32 13.69
CA VAL A 415 -1.43 -1.69 13.29
C VAL A 415 -1.48 -3.03 12.57
N ALA A 416 -0.52 -3.35 11.71
CA ALA A 416 -0.47 -4.64 11.03
C ALA A 416 -0.31 -5.79 12.04
N ALA A 417 0.53 -5.61 13.06
CA ALA A 417 0.71 -6.57 14.15
C ALA A 417 -0.55 -6.67 15.01
N TRP A 418 -1.17 -5.54 15.36
CA TRP A 418 -2.43 -5.55 16.12
C TRP A 418 -3.56 -6.19 15.32
N GLY A 419 -3.67 -5.86 14.03
CA GLY A 419 -4.76 -6.27 13.16
C GLY A 419 -4.72 -7.71 12.71
N THR A 420 -3.54 -8.32 12.64
CA THR A 420 -3.41 -9.78 12.47
C THR A 420 -3.81 -10.57 13.72
N VAL A 421 -3.87 -9.92 14.89
CA VAL A 421 -4.30 -10.55 16.13
C VAL A 421 -5.74 -10.16 16.50
N TYR A 422 -6.24 -8.97 16.13
CA TYR A 422 -7.47 -8.40 16.70
C TYR A 422 -8.39 -7.56 15.78
N LEU A 423 -7.98 -7.12 14.58
CA LEU A 423 -8.87 -6.29 13.71
C LEU A 423 -9.82 -7.14 12.86
N THR A 424 -9.93 -8.43 13.14
CA THR A 424 -10.79 -9.35 12.42
C THR A 424 -12.27 -8.94 12.50
N GLU A 425 -12.67 -8.29 13.60
CA GLU A 425 -14.09 -8.05 13.97
C GLU A 425 -14.68 -6.78 13.34
N VAL A 426 -14.04 -5.61 13.46
CA VAL A 426 -14.52 -4.33 12.83
C VAL A 426 -14.59 -4.43 11.30
N SER A 427 -13.71 -5.26 10.75
CA SER A 427 -13.60 -5.47 9.32
C SER A 427 -14.64 -6.47 8.77
N GLU A 428 -15.24 -7.29 9.63
CA GLU A 428 -16.43 -8.11 9.32
C GLU A 428 -17.68 -7.23 9.23
N THR A 429 -17.89 -6.32 10.19
CA THR A 429 -19.03 -5.39 10.16
C THR A 429 -19.04 -4.47 8.92
N PHE A 430 -17.87 -3.93 8.56
CA PHE A 430 -17.75 -3.08 7.36
C PHE A 430 -18.02 -3.86 6.07
N ALA A 431 -17.69 -5.15 6.07
CA ALA A 431 -17.96 -6.04 4.96
C ALA A 431 -19.45 -6.39 4.90
N ASP A 432 -20.04 -6.94 5.95
CA ASP A 432 -21.45 -7.37 5.95
C ASP A 432 -22.42 -6.25 5.49
N LEU A 433 -22.09 -5.00 5.78
CA LEU A 433 -22.84 -3.81 5.34
C LEU A 433 -22.67 -3.46 3.85
N LEU A 434 -21.51 -3.74 3.26
CA LEU A 434 -21.31 -3.62 1.81
C LEU A 434 -22.07 -4.72 1.05
N GLU A 435 -22.21 -5.91 1.63
CA GLU A 435 -22.96 -7.04 1.08
C GLU A 435 -24.45 -6.75 1.02
N GLU A 436 -25.05 -6.30 2.13
CA GLU A 436 -26.49 -6.01 2.21
C GLU A 436 -26.94 -4.94 1.21
N ARG A 437 -26.00 -4.08 0.78
CA ARG A 437 -26.29 -2.92 -0.06
C ARG A 437 -25.92 -3.06 -1.54
N PHE A 438 -24.90 -3.85 -1.87
CA PHE A 438 -24.43 -4.02 -3.25
C PHE A 438 -24.51 -5.47 -3.75
N GLY A 439 -24.74 -6.45 -2.88
CA GLY A 439 -25.15 -7.81 -3.24
C GLY A 439 -26.65 -7.83 -3.50
N GLY A 440 -27.05 -7.81 -4.78
CA GLY A 440 -28.47 -7.88 -5.15
C GLY A 440 -29.13 -9.18 -4.65
N PRO A 441 -30.47 -9.19 -4.48
CA PRO A 441 -31.18 -10.35 -3.95
C PRO A 441 -31.06 -11.54 -4.90
N ASP A 442 -30.58 -12.65 -4.37
CA ASP A 442 -30.64 -13.96 -5.03
C ASP A 442 -32.13 -14.36 -5.14
N ASP A 443 -32.59 -14.52 -6.38
CA ASP A 443 -33.98 -14.79 -6.73
C ASP A 443 -34.36 -16.23 -6.33
N SER A 444 -34.69 -16.40 -5.04
CA SER A 444 -35.41 -17.56 -4.54
C SER A 444 -36.85 -17.16 -4.24
N GLY A 445 -37.60 -16.97 -5.33
CA GLY A 445 -39.04 -16.78 -5.27
C GLY A 445 -39.75 -17.93 -4.52
N PRO A 446 -40.85 -17.65 -3.80
CA PRO A 446 -41.58 -18.67 -3.06
C PRO A 446 -42.35 -19.56 -4.05
N ASN A 447 -42.05 -20.86 -4.06
CA ASN A 447 -42.83 -21.85 -4.79
C ASN A 447 -44.24 -21.96 -4.16
N GLY A 448 -45.25 -21.70 -4.99
CA GLY A 448 -46.65 -22.08 -4.77
C GLY A 448 -46.97 -23.49 -5.25
#